data_AF-A0AAD6WX16-F1
#
_entry.id   AF-A0AAD6WX16-F1
#
_cell.length_a   1.000
_cell.length_b   1.000
_cell.length_c   1.000
_cell.angle_alpha   90.00
_cell.angle_beta   90.00
_cell.angle_gamma   90.00
#
_symmetry.space_group_name_H-M   'P 1'
#
loop_
_entity.id
_entity.type
_entity.pdbx_description
1 polymer ?
#
loop_
_entity_poly.entity_id
_entity_poly.type
_entity_poly.pdbx_seq_one_letter_code
_entity_poly.pdbx_strand_id
1 'polypeptide(L)'
;MVSTSRKPWGLRKIASNTKPSCVASTLTLRANIDITVDFRRQDPAKLAAVYKLTRKEFPYLTRARFPLDWAIAEMTKQFLRNRRRYGVKCKRIPNREARKRAEASGGNKRRRGTGALPHIDDRGEDEDEDGVSGGEGGGDTE
;
A
#
# COMPACT_ATOMS: atom_id res chain seq x y z
N MET A 1 47.57 -9.90 -31.62
CA MET A 1 46.81 -10.53 -30.52
C MET A 1 46.77 -9.54 -29.36
N VAL A 2 45.65 -8.82 -29.16
CA VAL A 2 45.55 -7.76 -28.12
C VAL A 2 44.72 -8.31 -26.97
N SER A 3 45.39 -8.58 -25.85
CA SER A 3 44.79 -9.16 -24.64
C SER A 3 44.09 -8.07 -23.84
N THR A 4 42.77 -7.94 -23.98
CA THR A 4 41.96 -7.03 -23.16
C THR A 4 41.68 -7.67 -21.81
N SER A 5 42.47 -7.28 -20.82
CA SER A 5 42.34 -7.66 -19.41
C SER A 5 41.05 -7.06 -18.81
N ARG A 6 40.03 -7.91 -18.59
CA ARG A 6 38.80 -7.52 -17.88
C ARG A 6 39.09 -7.50 -16.39
N LYS A 7 39.17 -6.30 -15.80
CA LYS A 7 39.33 -6.13 -14.35
C LYS A 7 38.10 -6.69 -13.62
N PRO A 8 38.26 -7.47 -12.54
CA PRO A 8 37.16 -7.98 -11.75
C PRO A 8 36.51 -6.81 -11.01
N TRP A 9 35.19 -6.73 -11.13
CA TRP A 9 34.36 -5.76 -10.45
C TRP A 9 34.46 -6.03 -8.96
N GLY A 10 35.24 -5.21 -8.25
CA GLY A 10 35.35 -5.26 -6.80
C GLY A 10 33.95 -5.13 -6.20
N LEU A 11 33.48 -6.22 -5.58
CA LEU A 11 32.35 -6.23 -4.66
C LEU A 11 32.69 -5.32 -3.47
N ARG A 12 32.46 -4.01 -3.65
CA ARG A 12 32.33 -3.11 -2.52
C ARG A 12 30.99 -3.44 -1.88
N LYS A 13 31.04 -4.03 -0.68
CA LYS A 13 29.89 -4.17 0.22
C LYS A 13 29.26 -2.78 0.38
N ILE A 14 28.16 -2.55 -0.32
CA ILE A 14 27.32 -1.38 -0.11
C ILE A 14 26.72 -1.58 1.28
N ALA A 15 27.24 -0.83 2.24
CA ALA A 15 26.64 -0.67 3.55
C ALA A 15 25.14 -0.43 3.37
N SER A 16 24.35 -1.22 4.10
CA SER A 16 22.90 -1.28 4.04
C SER A 16 22.23 0.09 3.94
N ASN A 17 22.03 0.54 2.70
CA ASN A 17 21.20 1.68 2.38
C ASN A 17 19.76 1.17 2.48
N THR A 18 19.30 0.96 3.71
CA THR A 18 17.91 0.68 4.03
C THR A 18 17.12 1.92 3.62
N LYS A 19 16.62 1.88 2.39
CA LYS A 19 15.75 2.90 1.80
C LYS A 19 14.73 3.33 2.88
N PRO A 20 14.47 4.62 3.10
CA PRO A 20 13.59 5.09 4.16
C PRO A 20 12.16 4.50 4.09
N SER A 21 11.76 3.95 2.94
CA SER A 21 10.52 3.19 2.77
C SER A 21 10.50 1.84 3.51
N CYS A 22 11.66 1.25 3.84
CA CYS A 22 11.77 -0.04 4.53
C CYS A 22 11.45 0.08 6.03
N VAL A 23 11.73 1.22 6.65
CA VAL A 23 11.72 1.30 8.12
C VAL A 23 10.31 1.61 8.66
N ALA A 24 9.51 2.38 7.92
CA ALA A 24 8.09 2.53 8.23
C ALA A 24 7.36 1.18 8.18
N SER A 25 7.81 0.26 7.32
CA SER A 25 7.24 -1.07 7.17
C SER A 25 7.42 -1.95 8.40
N THR A 26 8.60 -1.91 9.02
CA THR A 26 8.90 -2.76 10.19
C THR A 26 8.18 -2.26 11.43
N LEU A 27 8.07 -0.94 11.61
CA LEU A 27 7.35 -0.34 12.74
C LEU A 27 5.84 -0.59 12.68
N THR A 28 5.26 -0.54 11.49
CA THR A 28 3.83 -0.84 11.29
C THR A 28 3.53 -2.31 11.58
N LEU A 29 4.44 -3.23 11.20
CA LEU A 29 4.34 -4.65 11.55
C LEU A 29 4.51 -4.89 13.05
N ARG A 30 5.44 -4.18 13.71
CA ARG A 30 5.63 -4.24 15.18
C ARG A 30 4.39 -3.79 15.95
N ALA A 31 3.64 -2.83 15.41
CA ALA A 31 2.39 -2.35 16.01
C ALA A 31 1.16 -3.27 15.74
N ASN A 32 1.36 -4.39 15.04
CA ASN A 32 0.32 -5.38 14.74
C ASN A 32 -0.95 -4.78 14.10
N ILE A 33 -0.71 -3.88 13.13
CA ILE A 33 -1.76 -3.27 12.30
C ILE A 33 -2.27 -4.29 11.28
N ASP A 34 -3.58 -4.36 11.13
CA ASP A 34 -4.20 -5.20 10.12
C ASP A 34 -4.05 -4.57 8.74
N ILE A 35 -3.36 -5.26 7.83
CA ILE A 35 -3.10 -4.77 6.48
C ILE A 35 -4.35 -4.83 5.60
N THR A 36 -5.34 -5.66 5.95
CA THR A 36 -6.56 -5.85 5.16
C THR A 36 -7.57 -4.73 5.38
N VAL A 37 -7.47 -4.05 6.52
CA VAL A 37 -8.39 -3.00 6.97
C VAL A 37 -7.91 -1.63 6.48
N ASP A 38 -8.85 -0.81 6.03
CA ASP A 38 -8.57 0.56 5.61
C ASP A 38 -8.09 1.42 6.77
N PHE A 39 -7.21 2.38 6.46
CA PHE A 39 -6.59 3.27 7.45
C PHE A 39 -7.62 3.96 8.36
N ARG A 40 -8.78 4.37 7.82
CA ARG A 40 -9.85 5.04 8.59
C ARG A 40 -10.60 4.11 9.56
N ARG A 41 -10.54 2.79 9.33
CA ARG A 41 -11.20 1.76 10.13
C ARG A 41 -10.23 1.04 11.07
N GLN A 42 -8.96 1.45 11.08
CA GLN A 42 -7.95 0.95 12.02
C GLN A 42 -8.30 1.37 13.44
N ASP A 43 -7.89 0.55 14.40
CA ASP A 43 -7.97 0.91 15.82
C ASP A 43 -7.07 2.13 16.11
N PRO A 44 -7.64 3.25 16.64
CA PRO A 44 -6.87 4.44 16.95
C PRO A 44 -5.76 4.19 17.97
N ALA A 45 -5.92 3.22 18.88
CA ALA A 45 -4.88 2.87 19.85
C ALA A 45 -3.62 2.30 19.17
N LYS A 46 -3.81 1.45 18.16
CA LYS A 46 -2.70 0.88 17.36
C LYS A 46 -2.02 1.95 16.51
N LEU A 47 -2.79 2.85 15.90
CA LEU A 47 -2.23 3.97 15.14
C LEU A 47 -1.38 4.88 16.03
N ALA A 48 -1.86 5.19 17.24
CA ALA A 48 -1.11 5.97 18.22
C ALA A 48 0.21 5.28 18.62
N ALA A 49 0.22 3.94 18.74
CA ALA A 49 1.42 3.17 19.01
C ALA A 49 2.44 3.28 17.86
N VAL A 50 1.99 3.19 16.60
CA VAL A 50 2.86 3.44 15.43
C VAL A 50 3.47 4.83 15.53
N TYR A 51 2.68 5.88 15.77
CA TYR A 51 3.18 7.25 15.81
C TYR A 51 4.25 7.44 16.89
N LYS A 52 4.04 6.86 18.08
CA LYS A 52 5.05 6.88 19.15
C LYS A 52 6.34 6.17 18.74
N LEU A 53 6.24 5.00 18.11
CA LEU A 53 7.40 4.24 17.66
C LEU A 53 8.14 4.94 16.51
N THR A 54 7.42 5.48 15.54
CA THR A 54 8.01 6.19 14.40
C THR A 54 8.76 7.45 14.85
N ARG A 55 8.26 8.19 15.84
CA ARG A 55 8.99 9.33 16.39
C ARG A 55 10.25 8.94 17.16
N LYS A 56 10.23 7.79 17.85
CA LYS A 56 11.42 7.25 18.52
C LYS A 56 12.51 6.87 17.52
N GLU A 57 12.11 6.27 16.40
CA GLU A 57 13.05 5.84 15.35
C GLU A 57 13.54 7.00 14.48
N PHE A 58 12.68 8.00 14.25
CA PHE A 58 12.96 9.16 13.41
C PHE A 58 12.83 10.46 14.21
N PRO A 59 13.90 10.88 14.91
CA PRO A 59 13.91 12.13 15.67
C PRO A 59 13.57 13.36 14.82
N TYR A 60 13.73 13.28 13.50
CA TYR A 60 13.37 14.31 12.54
C TYR A 60 11.86 14.58 12.44
N LEU A 61 11.02 13.59 12.73
CA LEU A 61 9.55 13.71 12.65
C LEU A 61 8.99 14.36 13.92
N THR A 62 9.43 15.59 14.20
CA THR A 62 8.99 16.36 15.37
C THR A 62 7.63 17.02 15.13
N ARG A 63 6.89 17.25 16.22
CA ARG A 63 5.60 18.00 16.18
C ARG A 63 5.77 19.45 15.70
N ALA A 64 6.94 20.04 15.95
CA ALA A 64 7.24 21.41 15.51
C ALA A 64 7.31 21.50 13.97
N ARG A 65 7.85 20.46 13.31
CA ARG A 65 7.97 20.42 11.85
C ARG A 65 6.73 19.85 11.17
N PHE A 66 6.14 18.81 11.76
CA PHE A 66 4.96 18.12 11.23
C PHE A 66 3.82 18.17 12.25
N PRO A 67 3.03 19.25 12.27
CA PRO A 67 1.90 19.35 13.17
C PRO A 67 0.90 18.22 12.88
N LEU A 68 0.27 17.70 13.94
CA LEU A 68 -0.72 16.61 13.86
C LEU A 68 -0.20 15.28 13.26
N ASP A 69 1.12 15.10 13.15
CA ASP A 69 1.73 13.87 12.63
C ASP A 69 1.30 13.48 11.20
N TRP A 70 0.90 14.45 10.37
CA TRP A 70 0.39 14.17 9.02
C TRP A 70 1.40 13.37 8.17
N ALA A 71 2.71 13.65 8.33
CA ALA A 71 3.76 12.94 7.61
C ALA A 71 3.81 11.45 7.99
N ILE A 72 3.68 11.13 9.28
CA ILE A 72 3.66 9.74 9.75
C ILE A 72 2.39 9.05 9.24
N ALA A 73 1.25 9.74 9.27
CA ALA A 73 0.00 9.21 8.73
C ALA A 73 0.11 8.87 7.23
N GLU A 74 0.70 9.75 6.41
CA GLU A 74 0.93 9.47 4.99
C GLU A 74 1.91 8.32 4.77
N MET A 75 2.99 8.23 5.54
CA MET A 75 3.91 7.10 5.50
C MET A 75 3.20 5.77 5.80
N THR A 76 2.34 5.75 6.83
CA THR A 76 1.53 4.57 7.19
C THR A 76 0.54 4.23 6.08
N LYS A 77 -0.19 5.21 5.52
CA LYS A 77 -1.12 4.99 4.41
C LYS A 77 -0.42 4.41 3.20
N GLN A 78 0.72 4.98 2.81
CA GLN A 78 1.50 4.53 1.67
C GLN A 78 2.01 3.10 1.88
N PHE A 79 2.49 2.78 3.09
CA PHE A 79 2.89 1.42 3.43
C PHE A 79 1.73 0.42 3.29
N LEU A 80 0.56 0.72 3.86
CA LEU A 80 -0.62 -0.15 3.76
C LEU A 80 -1.10 -0.33 2.32
N ARG A 81 -1.07 0.72 1.50
CA ARG A 81 -1.40 0.65 0.08
C ARG A 81 -0.44 -0.26 -0.68
N ASN A 82 0.87 -0.07 -0.50
CA ASN A 82 1.90 -0.88 -1.14
C ASN A 82 1.80 -2.35 -0.72
N ARG A 83 1.57 -2.61 0.57
CA ARG A 83 1.46 -3.97 1.09
C ARG A 83 0.22 -4.68 0.56
N ARG A 84 -0.91 -3.98 0.43
CA ARG A 84 -2.13 -4.52 -0.20
C ARG A 84 -1.91 -4.82 -1.69
N ARG A 85 -1.34 -3.89 -2.45
CA ARG A 85 -0.98 -4.10 -3.87
C ARG A 85 -0.09 -5.33 -4.05
N TYR A 86 0.93 -5.48 -3.20
CA TYR A 86 1.79 -6.65 -3.20
C TYR A 86 1.05 -7.94 -2.82
N GLY A 87 0.19 -7.89 -1.80
CA GLY A 87 -0.61 -9.04 -1.37
C GLY A 87 -1.56 -9.55 -2.46
N VAL A 88 -2.15 -8.64 -3.24
CA VAL A 88 -2.97 -8.96 -4.42
C VAL A 88 -2.11 -9.58 -5.52
N LYS A 89 -0.95 -8.98 -5.84
CA LYS A 89 -0.01 -9.53 -6.84
C LYS A 89 0.45 -10.95 -6.48
N CYS A 90 0.66 -11.22 -5.20
CA CYS A 90 1.04 -12.54 -4.68
C CYS A 90 -0.16 -13.47 -4.42
N LYS A 91 -1.39 -13.10 -4.79
CA LYS A 91 -2.63 -13.88 -4.60
C LYS A 91 -2.93 -14.27 -3.13
N ARG A 92 -2.36 -13.55 -2.15
CA ARG A 92 -2.63 -13.76 -0.71
C ARG A 92 -3.86 -13.01 -0.23
N ILE A 93 -4.19 -11.90 -0.91
CA ILE A 93 -5.35 -11.07 -0.63
C ILE A 93 -6.24 -11.13 -1.87
N PRO A 94 -7.57 -11.35 -1.73
CA PRO A 94 -8.48 -11.29 -2.86
C PRO A 94 -8.46 -9.90 -3.50
N ASN A 95 -8.65 -9.85 -4.82
CA ASN A 95 -8.78 -8.58 -5.53
C ASN A 95 -9.95 -7.76 -4.92
N ARG A 96 -9.89 -6.43 -5.01
CA ARG A 96 -10.91 -5.51 -4.49
C ARG A 96 -12.31 -5.89 -4.97
N GLU A 97 -12.44 -6.24 -6.26
CA GLU A 97 -13.69 -6.70 -6.85
C GLU A 97 -14.21 -7.99 -6.22
N ALA A 98 -13.32 -8.96 -5.98
CA ALA A 98 -13.69 -10.19 -5.29
C ALA A 98 -14.16 -9.92 -3.86
N ARG A 99 -13.56 -8.93 -3.17
CA ARG A 99 -13.97 -8.49 -1.85
C ARG A 99 -15.33 -7.79 -1.87
N LYS A 100 -15.56 -6.87 -2.81
CA LYS A 100 -16.84 -6.18 -3.01
C LYS A 100 -17.96 -7.18 -3.33
N ARG A 101 -17.68 -8.17 -4.18
CA ARG A 101 -18.62 -9.25 -4.50
C ARG A 101 -18.91 -10.15 -3.30
N ALA A 102 -17.90 -10.48 -2.48
CA ALA A 102 -18.09 -11.24 -1.24
C ALA A 102 -18.89 -10.46 -0.18
N GLU A 103 -18.67 -9.14 -0.08
CA GLU A 103 -19.47 -8.26 0.80
C GLU A 103 -20.92 -8.16 0.31
N ALA A 104 -21.13 -8.04 -1.01
CA ALA A 104 -22.46 -8.02 -1.62
C ALA A 104 -23.21 -9.36 -1.47
N SER A 105 -22.53 -10.49 -1.64
CA SER A 105 -23.14 -11.83 -1.49
C SER A 105 -23.36 -12.23 -0.04
N GLY A 106 -22.52 -11.75 0.89
CA GLY A 106 -22.63 -12.03 2.33
C GLY A 106 -23.71 -11.21 3.07
N GLY A 107 -24.28 -10.19 2.43
CA GLY A 107 -25.20 -9.24 3.07
C GLY A 107 -26.62 -9.76 3.36
N ASN A 108 -27.02 -10.94 2.88
CA ASN A 108 -28.44 -11.35 2.88
C ASN A 108 -28.92 -12.15 4.11
N LYS A 109 -28.14 -12.31 5.19
CA LYS A 109 -28.53 -13.23 6.29
C LYS A 109 -29.13 -12.58 7.54
N ARG A 110 -29.30 -11.25 7.62
CA ARG A 110 -29.80 -10.58 8.84
C ARG A 110 -30.83 -9.45 8.66
N ARG A 111 -31.56 -9.38 7.53
CA ARG A 111 -32.72 -8.48 7.41
C ARG A 111 -34.02 -9.23 7.10
N ARG A 112 -34.36 -10.22 7.94
CA ARG A 112 -35.77 -10.50 8.25
C ARG A 112 -36.12 -9.65 9.47
N GLY A 113 -36.58 -8.44 9.21
CA GLY A 113 -36.90 -7.44 10.23
C GLY A 113 -37.36 -6.15 9.56
N THR A 114 -38.52 -6.23 8.92
CA THR A 114 -39.52 -5.16 8.73
C THR A 114 -39.04 -3.74 8.39
N GLY A 115 -39.32 -3.29 7.18
CA GLY A 115 -39.35 -1.87 6.83
C GLY A 115 -38.74 -1.57 5.48
N ALA A 116 -39.51 -1.81 4.43
CA ALA A 116 -39.21 -1.38 3.07
C ALA A 116 -39.10 0.16 3.01
N LEU A 117 -38.05 0.67 2.38
CA LEU A 117 -38.10 1.89 1.57
C LEU A 117 -37.15 1.72 0.37
N PRO A 118 -37.59 2.06 -0.86
CA PRO A 118 -36.92 1.67 -2.10
C PRO A 118 -35.77 2.58 -2.52
N HIS A 119 -34.79 1.95 -3.16
CA HIS A 119 -34.20 2.29 -4.46
C HIS A 119 -34.19 3.76 -4.87
N ILE A 120 -33.03 4.41 -4.69
CA ILE A 120 -32.62 5.58 -5.46
C ILE A 120 -31.45 5.13 -6.33
N ASP A 121 -31.65 5.11 -7.65
CA ASP A 121 -30.62 4.88 -8.65
C ASP A 121 -29.66 6.08 -8.69
N ASP A 122 -28.57 6.00 -7.94
CA ASP A 122 -27.44 6.92 -8.09
C ASP A 122 -26.60 6.45 -9.29
N ARG A 123 -26.94 7.00 -10.44
CA ARG A 123 -26.28 6.84 -11.74
C ARG A 123 -24.93 7.55 -11.71
N GLY A 124 -23.96 6.95 -11.03
CA GLY A 124 -22.56 7.39 -11.08
C GLY A 124 -21.92 6.92 -12.37
N GLU A 125 -21.72 7.85 -13.30
CA GLU A 125 -20.97 7.68 -14.54
C GLU A 125 -19.51 7.33 -14.18
N ASP A 126 -19.14 6.06 -14.33
CA ASP A 126 -17.77 5.61 -14.27
C ASP A 126 -17.12 5.99 -15.62
N GLU A 127 -16.42 7.11 -15.65
CA GLU A 127 -15.51 7.46 -16.74
C GLU A 127 -14.33 6.47 -16.73
N ASP A 128 -14.38 5.54 -17.69
CA ASP A 128 -13.28 4.64 -18.03
C ASP A 128 -12.11 5.46 -18.61
N GLU A 129 -11.10 5.79 -17.79
CA GLU A 129 -9.81 6.22 -18.34
C GLU A 129 -8.98 5.02 -18.79
N ASP A 130 -9.07 4.80 -20.09
CA ASP A 130 -8.22 4.08 -21.03
C ASP A 130 -6.81 3.70 -20.53
N GLY A 131 -6.61 2.38 -20.37
CA GLY A 131 -5.29 1.78 -20.28
C GLY A 131 -4.56 1.87 -21.62
N VAL A 132 -3.62 2.81 -21.76
CA VAL A 132 -2.60 2.80 -22.82
C VAL A 132 -1.73 1.55 -22.69
N SER A 133 -1.97 0.57 -23.57
CA SER A 133 -1.11 -0.59 -23.78
C SER A 133 0.13 -0.17 -24.57
N GLY A 134 1.31 -0.49 -24.03
CA GLY A 134 2.60 -0.23 -24.67
C GLY A 134 2.76 -0.93 -26.01
N GLY A 135 3.20 -0.17 -27.01
CA GLY A 135 3.74 -0.69 -28.26
C GLY A 135 5.23 -0.99 -28.11
N GLU A 136 5.58 -2.27 -28.18
CA GLU A 136 6.94 -2.75 -28.41
C GLU A 136 7.28 -2.53 -29.88
N GLY A 137 8.12 -1.52 -30.16
CA GLY A 137 8.71 -1.30 -31.48
C GLY A 137 10.15 -1.79 -31.50
N GLY A 138 10.35 -3.04 -31.92
CA GLY A 138 11.66 -3.56 -32.31
C GLY A 138 12.04 -2.98 -33.67
N GLY A 139 13.06 -2.12 -33.71
CA GLY A 139 13.69 -1.64 -34.93
C GLY A 139 14.93 -2.48 -35.23
N ASP A 140 14.77 -3.38 -36.20
CA ASP A 140 15.84 -4.07 -36.92
C ASP A 140 16.08 -3.27 -38.21
N THR A 141 17.26 -2.69 -38.37
CA THR A 141 17.74 -2.18 -39.67
C THR A 141 19.27 -2.23 -39.71
N GLU A 142 19.74 -3.22 -40.49
CA GLU A 142 20.93 -3.30 -41.36
C GLU A 142 22.31 -2.79 -40.90
#